data_AF-A0A401WUQ7-F1
#
_entry.id   AF-A0A401WUQ7-F1
#
_cell.length_a   1.000
_cell.length_b   1.000
_cell.length_c   1.000
_cell.angle_alpha   90.00
_cell.angle_beta   90.00
_cell.angle_gamma   90.00
#
_symmetry.space_group_name_H-M   'P 1'
#
loop_
_entity.id
_entity.type
_entity.pdbx_description
1 polymer ?
#
loop_
_entity_poly.entity_id
_entity_poly.type
_entity_poly.pdbx_seq_one_letter_code
_entity_poly.pdbx_strand_id
1 'polypeptide(L)'
;MTDVKTLYPDRYYASYDKTAQQPTRVTGWYDTWVMSNLANVPLASDMIPVSSENWADQSSFRLPLGKGVLDGVIVDYTPPATTDLKTEATAALAGARSYVLNAYTIKNAATPEAWITYLNALEAIENGTDTVATALPQAPAA
;
A
#
# COMPACT_ATOMS: atom_id res chain seq x y z
N MET A 1 -28.48 26.14 11.39
CA MET A 1 -27.47 25.14 11.77
C MET A 1 -27.81 23.87 11.04
N THR A 2 -26.91 23.36 10.21
CA THR A 2 -27.07 22.02 9.64
C THR A 2 -26.97 21.02 10.78
N ASP A 3 -27.95 20.13 10.91
CA ASP A 3 -27.95 19.10 11.95
C ASP A 3 -26.73 18.18 11.76
N VAL A 4 -26.03 17.86 12.86
CA VAL A 4 -24.85 17.00 12.83
C VAL A 4 -25.19 15.64 12.23
N LYS A 5 -26.40 15.13 12.49
CA LYS A 5 -26.87 13.85 11.96
C LYS A 5 -27.13 13.88 10.45
N THR A 6 -27.29 15.08 9.87
CA THR A 6 -27.38 15.24 8.41
C THR A 6 -25.99 15.22 7.76
N LEU A 7 -24.98 15.78 8.43
CA LEU A 7 -23.59 15.78 7.94
C LEU A 7 -22.87 14.44 8.19
N TYR A 8 -23.24 13.78 9.30
CA TYR A 8 -22.68 12.54 9.81
C TYR A 8 -23.83 11.59 10.20
N PRO A 9 -24.36 10.82 9.22
CA PRO A 9 -25.51 9.94 9.45
C PRO A 9 -25.25 8.83 10.47
N ASP A 10 -24.01 8.38 10.60
CA ASP A 10 -23.56 7.48 11.65
C ASP A 10 -22.97 8.27 12.80
N ARG A 11 -22.90 7.65 13.97
CA ARG A 11 -22.31 8.29 15.14
C ARG A 11 -20.78 8.20 15.13
N TYR A 12 -20.26 7.05 14.74
CA TYR A 12 -18.86 6.68 14.91
C TYR A 12 -18.16 6.51 13.58
N TYR A 13 -16.95 7.06 13.46
CA TYR A 13 -16.16 7.01 12.23
C TYR A 13 -14.69 6.75 12.51
N ALA A 14 -14.04 6.11 11.54
CA ALA A 14 -12.59 5.96 11.45
C ALA A 14 -12.05 6.74 10.24
N SER A 15 -11.05 7.59 10.44
CA SER A 15 -10.34 8.25 9.33
C SER A 15 -9.12 7.45 8.89
N TYR A 16 -8.73 7.62 7.63
CA TYR A 16 -7.56 7.02 7.04
C TYR A 16 -7.06 7.89 5.88
N ASP A 17 -5.83 7.65 5.43
CA ASP A 17 -5.33 8.26 4.20
C ASP A 17 -5.90 7.51 3.00
N LYS A 18 -6.71 8.20 2.20
CA LYS A 18 -7.35 7.66 0.98
C LYS A 18 -6.42 7.66 -0.24
N THR A 19 -5.26 8.33 -0.14
CA THR A 19 -4.32 8.54 -1.24
C THR A 19 -3.10 7.63 -1.14
N ALA A 20 -2.75 7.18 0.06
CA ALA A 20 -1.65 6.27 0.27
C ALA A 20 -2.00 4.83 -0.14
N GLN A 21 -0.96 4.05 -0.46
CA GLN A 21 -1.07 2.63 -0.76
C GLN A 21 -1.72 1.90 0.41
N GLN A 22 -2.73 1.10 0.12
CA GLN A 22 -3.42 0.32 1.13
C GLN A 22 -2.71 -1.01 1.42
N PRO A 23 -2.81 -1.54 2.66
CA PRO A 23 -3.61 -1.02 3.77
C PRO A 23 -3.03 0.27 4.36
N THR A 24 -3.85 1.29 4.60
CA THR A 24 -3.39 2.51 5.30
C THR A 24 -3.78 2.43 6.77
N ARG A 25 -3.03 3.10 7.66
CA ARG A 25 -3.37 3.11 9.09
C ARG A 25 -4.67 3.87 9.31
N VAL A 26 -5.47 3.42 10.28
CA VAL A 26 -6.48 4.30 10.87
C VAL A 26 -5.75 5.45 11.55
N THR A 27 -6.08 6.68 11.15
CA THR A 27 -5.42 7.91 11.62
C THR A 27 -6.18 8.60 12.73
N GLY A 28 -7.45 8.24 12.94
CA GLY A 28 -8.32 8.87 13.93
C GLY A 28 -9.64 8.13 14.11
N TRP A 29 -10.22 8.28 15.30
CA TRP A 29 -11.52 7.75 15.68
C TRP A 29 -12.41 8.90 16.17
N TYR A 30 -13.63 9.01 15.66
CA TYR A 30 -14.53 10.15 15.90
C TYR A 30 -15.91 9.69 16.38
N ASP A 31 -16.38 10.25 17.50
CA ASP A 31 -17.80 10.22 17.90
C ASP A 31 -18.42 11.57 17.53
N THR A 32 -18.90 11.68 16.31
CA THR A 32 -19.27 12.97 15.70
C THR A 32 -20.51 13.61 16.33
N TRP A 33 -21.40 12.81 16.93
CA TRP A 33 -22.64 13.31 17.51
C TRP A 33 -22.46 14.00 18.86
N VAL A 34 -21.34 13.76 19.55
CA VAL A 34 -21.05 14.37 20.87
C VAL A 34 -19.97 15.44 20.81
N MET A 35 -19.33 15.62 19.65
CA MET A 35 -18.31 16.64 19.46
C MET A 35 -18.94 18.04 19.41
N SER A 36 -18.39 18.96 20.21
CA SER A 36 -18.81 20.37 20.23
C SER A 36 -18.30 21.18 19.04
N ASN A 37 -17.28 20.67 18.32
CA ASN A 37 -16.71 21.29 17.14
C ASN A 37 -16.24 20.22 16.14
N LEU A 38 -16.64 20.38 14.88
CA LEU A 38 -16.36 19.45 13.77
C LEU A 38 -15.42 20.05 12.71
N ALA A 39 -14.87 21.24 12.94
CA ALA A 39 -14.06 21.96 11.94
C ALA A 39 -12.85 21.16 11.40
N ASN A 40 -12.32 20.22 12.19
CA ASN A 40 -11.18 19.38 11.82
C ASN A 40 -11.57 17.89 11.67
N VAL A 41 -12.86 17.58 11.67
CA VAL A 41 -13.35 16.23 11.42
C VAL A 41 -13.50 16.09 9.89
N PRO A 42 -12.91 15.07 9.25
CA PRO A 42 -13.12 14.82 7.83
C PRO A 42 -14.61 14.67 7.50
N LEU A 43 -15.00 14.85 6.24
CA LEU A 43 -16.38 14.60 5.83
C LEU A 43 -16.74 13.12 6.03
N ALA A 44 -18.02 12.82 6.28
CA ALA A 44 -18.49 11.44 6.45
C ALA A 44 -18.13 10.53 5.25
N SER A 45 -18.14 11.09 4.03
CA SER A 45 -17.74 10.39 2.80
C SER A 45 -16.25 10.04 2.70
N ASP A 46 -15.41 10.63 3.57
CA ASP A 46 -13.97 10.40 3.63
C ASP A 46 -13.56 9.50 4.81
N MET A 47 -14.53 8.95 5.54
CA MET A 47 -14.31 8.08 6.68
C MET A 47 -15.08 6.78 6.56
N ILE A 48 -14.73 5.79 7.38
CA ILE A 48 -15.43 4.52 7.47
C ILE A 48 -16.38 4.56 8.66
N PRO A 49 -17.70 4.31 8.48
CA PRO A 49 -18.63 4.23 9.59
C PRO A 49 -18.32 3.00 10.46
N VAL A 50 -18.47 3.16 11.78
CA VAL A 50 -18.16 2.14 12.78
C VAL A 50 -19.43 1.80 13.55
N SER A 51 -19.71 0.51 13.73
CA SER A 51 -20.85 0.06 14.55
C SER A 51 -20.64 0.43 16.02
N SER A 52 -21.73 0.55 16.79
CA SER A 52 -21.63 0.83 18.23
C SER A 52 -20.88 -0.27 19.00
N GLU A 53 -20.97 -1.52 18.54
CA GLU A 53 -20.25 -2.67 19.12
C GLU A 53 -18.74 -2.55 18.90
N ASN A 54 -18.31 -2.32 17.65
CA ASN A 54 -16.90 -2.12 17.31
C ASN A 54 -16.31 -0.86 17.96
N TRP A 55 -17.12 0.19 18.13
CA TRP A 55 -16.70 1.39 18.87
C TRP A 55 -16.45 1.11 20.36
N ALA A 56 -17.28 0.27 20.97
CA ALA A 56 -17.17 -0.09 22.38
C ALA A 56 -15.95 -0.99 22.67
N ASP A 57 -15.55 -1.82 21.71
CA ASP A 57 -14.38 -2.68 21.84
C ASP A 57 -13.05 -1.91 21.71
N GLN A 58 -12.51 -1.51 22.86
CA GLN A 58 -11.21 -0.85 22.97
C GLN A 58 -10.05 -1.83 23.20
N SER A 59 -10.35 -3.13 23.22
CA SER A 59 -9.38 -4.19 23.51
C SER A 59 -8.85 -4.87 22.26
N SER A 60 -9.67 -4.93 21.20
CA SER A 60 -9.32 -5.59 19.95
C SER A 60 -9.64 -4.77 18.71
N PHE A 61 -10.64 -3.88 18.75
CA PHE A 61 -11.06 -3.09 17.58
C PHE A 61 -10.56 -1.64 17.60
N ARG A 62 -11.10 -0.78 18.46
CA ARG A 62 -10.81 0.66 18.56
C ARG A 62 -9.50 0.92 19.30
N LEU A 63 -8.42 0.40 18.74
CA LEU A 63 -7.07 0.51 19.28
C LEU A 63 -6.40 1.81 18.85
N PRO A 64 -5.46 2.36 19.66
CA PRO A 64 -4.68 3.53 19.28
C PRO A 64 -3.73 3.24 18.10
N LEU A 65 -3.32 1.97 17.94
CA LEU A 65 -2.46 1.48 16.87
C LEU A 65 -2.87 0.05 16.51
N GLY A 66 -2.52 -0.41 15.30
CA GLY A 66 -2.73 -1.80 14.87
C GLY A 66 -3.98 -2.04 14.04
N LYS A 67 -4.79 -1.01 13.76
CA LYS A 67 -5.87 -1.06 12.75
C LYS A 67 -5.54 -0.27 11.51
N GLY A 68 -6.00 -0.78 10.38
CA GLY A 68 -5.85 -0.17 9.07
C GLY A 68 -7.14 -0.27 8.27
N VAL A 69 -7.16 0.38 7.12
CA VAL A 69 -8.25 0.32 6.15
C VAL A 69 -7.72 -0.31 4.87
N LEU A 70 -8.41 -1.36 4.42
CA LEU A 70 -8.21 -2.05 3.15
C LEU A 70 -9.57 -2.17 2.44
N ASP A 71 -9.67 -1.63 1.24
CA ASP A 71 -10.87 -1.61 0.39
C ASP A 71 -12.12 -1.09 1.13
N GLY A 72 -11.94 -0.08 1.97
CA GLY A 72 -13.02 0.52 2.77
C GLY A 72 -13.44 -0.29 3.99
N VAL A 73 -12.73 -1.37 4.32
CA VAL A 73 -12.98 -2.21 5.50
C VAL A 73 -11.87 -2.03 6.52
N ILE A 74 -12.23 -1.94 7.80
CA ILE A 74 -11.27 -1.87 8.89
C ILE A 74 -10.73 -3.29 9.16
N VAL A 75 -9.41 -3.44 9.08
CA VAL A 75 -8.67 -4.70 9.25
C VAL A 75 -7.52 -4.53 10.24
N ASP A 76 -6.91 -5.64 10.67
CA ASP A 76 -5.61 -5.56 11.34
C ASP A 76 -4.57 -4.95 10.41
N TYR A 77 -3.84 -3.97 10.91
CA TYR A 77 -2.88 -3.25 10.09
C TYR A 77 -1.62 -4.07 9.87
N THR A 78 -1.45 -4.51 8.63
CA THR A 78 -0.15 -4.87 8.06
C THR A 78 0.28 -3.74 7.14
N PRO A 79 1.48 -3.14 7.33
CA PRO A 79 2.02 -2.18 6.38
C PRO A 79 1.97 -2.76 4.96
N PRO A 80 1.58 -1.95 3.95
CA PRO A 80 1.71 -2.38 2.58
C PRO A 80 3.17 -2.68 2.31
N ALA A 81 3.45 -3.66 1.45
CA ALA A 81 4.82 -3.96 1.05
C ALA A 81 5.45 -2.67 0.48
N THR A 82 6.40 -2.10 1.24
CA THR A 82 7.03 -0.83 0.90
C THR A 82 8.16 -1.07 -0.08
N THR A 83 7.82 -1.28 -1.34
CA THR A 83 8.81 -1.10 -2.38
C THR A 83 8.11 -0.81 -3.69
N ASP A 84 8.36 0.40 -4.19
CA ASP A 84 8.09 0.71 -5.58
C ASP A 84 8.83 -0.34 -6.43
N LEU A 85 8.07 -1.18 -7.12
CA LEU A 85 8.60 -2.28 -7.92
C LEU A 85 9.63 -1.77 -8.94
N LYS A 86 9.54 -0.49 -9.34
CA LYS A 86 10.57 0.18 -10.14
C LYS A 86 11.89 0.33 -9.41
N THR A 87 11.87 0.77 -8.16
CA THR A 87 13.07 0.91 -7.33
C THR A 87 13.73 -0.45 -7.11
N GLU A 88 12.94 -1.51 -6.87
CA GLU A 88 13.47 -2.88 -6.80
C GLU A 88 14.04 -3.34 -8.14
N ALA A 89 13.34 -3.07 -9.24
CA ALA A 89 13.79 -3.43 -10.58
C ALA A 89 15.10 -2.73 -10.96
N THR A 90 15.27 -1.45 -10.61
CA THR A 90 16.52 -0.71 -10.82
C THR A 90 17.69 -1.37 -10.08
N ALA A 91 17.50 -1.74 -8.81
CA ALA A 91 18.53 -2.41 -8.03
C ALA A 91 18.87 -3.81 -8.58
N ALA A 92 17.84 -4.60 -8.92
CA ALA A 92 17.98 -5.92 -9.51
C ALA A 92 18.65 -5.87 -10.90
N LEU A 93 18.31 -4.89 -11.73
CA LEU A 93 18.84 -4.69 -13.08
C LEU A 93 20.32 -4.33 -13.03
N ALA A 94 20.73 -3.46 -12.09
CA ALA A 94 22.13 -3.14 -11.87
C ALA A 94 22.95 -4.39 -11.51
N GLY A 95 22.48 -5.19 -10.55
CA GLY A 95 23.12 -6.44 -10.16
C GLY A 95 23.18 -7.48 -11.29
N ALA A 96 22.08 -7.63 -12.03
CA ALA A 96 21.97 -8.57 -13.14
C ALA A 96 22.91 -8.21 -14.30
N ARG A 97 23.00 -6.92 -14.66
CA ARG A 97 23.95 -6.43 -15.68
C ARG A 97 25.40 -6.68 -15.26
N SER A 98 25.74 -6.42 -13.99
CA SER A 98 27.08 -6.73 -13.47
C SER A 98 27.38 -8.23 -13.51
N TYR A 99 26.42 -9.09 -13.16
CA TYR A 99 26.60 -10.54 -13.26
C TYR A 99 26.83 -10.98 -14.70
N VAL A 100 25.94 -10.61 -15.63
CA VAL A 100 26.02 -10.99 -17.06
C VAL A 100 27.34 -10.53 -17.69
N LEU A 101 27.77 -9.30 -17.38
CA LEU A 101 29.04 -8.76 -17.85
C LEU A 101 30.24 -9.64 -17.42
N ASN A 102 30.30 -10.03 -16.15
CA ASN A 102 31.42 -10.81 -15.59
C ASN A 102 31.36 -12.30 -15.94
N ALA A 103 30.16 -12.88 -15.98
CA ALA A 103 29.94 -14.29 -16.23
C ALA A 103 30.03 -14.66 -17.71
N TYR A 104 29.62 -13.76 -18.62
CA TYR A 104 29.55 -14.06 -20.05
C TYR A 104 30.36 -13.08 -20.92
N THR A 105 30.04 -11.80 -20.89
CA THR A 105 30.56 -10.82 -21.87
C THR A 105 32.08 -10.67 -21.84
N ILE A 106 32.68 -10.46 -20.66
CA ILE A 106 34.14 -10.30 -20.52
C ILE A 106 34.89 -11.59 -20.91
N LYS A 107 34.24 -12.75 -20.79
CA LYS A 107 34.79 -14.05 -21.17
C LYS A 107 34.55 -14.39 -22.65
N ASN A 108 33.98 -13.47 -23.42
CA ASN A 108 33.56 -13.67 -24.81
C ASN A 108 32.59 -14.85 -24.98
N ALA A 109 31.76 -15.12 -23.96
CA ALA A 109 30.71 -16.12 -24.00
C ALA A 109 29.36 -15.46 -24.34
N ALA A 110 28.50 -16.18 -25.07
CA ALA A 110 27.15 -15.72 -25.36
C ALA A 110 26.33 -15.62 -24.05
N THR A 111 25.58 -14.54 -23.90
CA THR A 111 24.63 -14.41 -22.79
C THR A 111 23.45 -15.36 -23.03
N PRO A 112 23.10 -16.24 -22.07
CA PRO A 112 21.96 -17.13 -22.22
C PRO A 112 20.64 -16.36 -22.41
N GLU A 113 19.73 -16.92 -23.21
CA GLU A 113 18.42 -16.31 -23.51
C GLU A 113 17.57 -16.07 -22.25
N ALA A 114 17.69 -16.93 -21.25
CA ALA A 114 17.02 -16.75 -19.95
C ALA A 114 17.46 -15.45 -19.24
N TRP A 115 18.74 -15.09 -19.33
CA TRP A 115 19.26 -13.83 -18.78
C TRP A 115 18.79 -12.63 -19.59
N ILE A 116 18.72 -12.73 -20.92
CA ILE A 116 18.16 -11.67 -21.78
C ILE A 116 16.68 -11.43 -21.44
N THR A 117 15.90 -12.50 -21.31
CA THR A 117 14.48 -12.44 -20.94
C THR A 117 14.29 -11.78 -19.57
N TYR A 118 15.10 -12.18 -18.59
CA TYR A 118 15.07 -11.60 -17.24
C TYR A 118 15.41 -10.10 -17.25
N LEU A 119 16.45 -9.68 -17.97
CA LEU A 119 16.85 -8.28 -18.09
C LEU A 119 15.74 -7.43 -18.74
N ASN A 120 15.14 -7.92 -19.83
CA ASN A 120 14.03 -7.22 -20.50
C ASN A 120 12.80 -7.07 -19.59
N ALA A 121 12.50 -8.07 -18.76
CA ALA A 121 11.39 -8.00 -17.81
C ALA A 121 11.67 -6.96 -16.70
N LEU A 122 12.90 -6.90 -16.17
CA LEU A 122 13.28 -5.86 -15.22
C LEU A 122 13.26 -4.46 -15.83
N GLU A 123 13.70 -4.30 -17.09
CA GLU A 123 13.63 -3.03 -17.82
C GLU A 123 12.18 -2.59 -18.04
N ALA A 124 11.27 -3.51 -18.37
CA ALA A 124 9.85 -3.23 -18.54
C ALA A 124 9.17 -2.76 -17.24
N ILE A 125 9.59 -3.31 -16.09
CA ILE A 125 9.12 -2.88 -14.78
C ILE A 125 9.72 -1.51 -14.44
N GLU A 126 11.04 -1.33 -14.56
CA GLU A 126 11.75 -0.08 -14.27
C GLU A 126 11.18 1.10 -15.06
N ASN A 127 10.96 0.93 -16.36
CA ASN A 127 10.45 1.99 -17.23
C ASN A 127 8.92 2.19 -17.11
N GLY A 128 8.22 1.33 -16.35
CA GLY A 128 6.78 1.37 -16.14
C GLY A 128 5.94 0.97 -17.35
N THR A 129 6.52 0.26 -18.32
CA THR A 129 5.76 -0.36 -19.43
C THR A 129 5.06 -1.63 -18.98
N ASP A 130 5.58 -2.32 -17.96
CA ASP A 130 4.87 -3.36 -17.24
C ASP A 130 4.08 -2.75 -16.08
N THR A 131 2.76 -2.69 -16.27
CA THR A 131 1.79 -2.19 -15.27
C THR A 131 1.01 -3.31 -14.59
N VAL A 132 1.29 -4.57 -14.93
CA VAL A 132 0.58 -5.74 -14.41
C VAL A 132 1.42 -6.53 -13.40
N ALA A 133 2.74 -6.41 -13.44
CA ALA A 133 3.64 -7.06 -12.50
C ALA A 133 3.38 -6.62 -11.06
N THR A 134 3.24 -7.61 -10.17
CA THR A 134 3.08 -7.41 -8.72
C THR A 134 4.31 -7.84 -7.92
N ALA A 135 5.34 -8.37 -8.61
CA ALA A 135 6.59 -8.84 -8.02
C ALA A 135 7.69 -8.87 -9.09
N LEU A 136 8.95 -8.87 -8.67
CA LEU A 136 10.07 -9.02 -9.59
C LEU A 136 10.10 -10.44 -10.21
N PRO A 137 10.53 -10.56 -11.47
CA PRO A 137 10.83 -11.85 -12.06
C PRO A 137 11.93 -12.57 -11.26
N GLN A 138 11.93 -13.90 -11.29
CA GLN A 138 12.98 -14.68 -10.64
C GLN A 138 14.24 -14.68 -11.50
N ALA A 139 15.40 -14.50 -10.87
CA ALA A 139 16.68 -14.58 -11.55
C ALA A 139 16.92 -16.00 -12.10
N PRO A 140 17.49 -16.15 -13.31
CA PRO A 140 17.88 -17.46 -13.84
C PRO A 140 18.96 -18.13 -12.97
N ALA A 141 19.02 -19.45 -13.04
CA ALA A 141 20.14 -20.19 -12.47
C ALA A 141 21.46 -19.86 -13.21
N ALA A 142 22.56 -19.89 -12.47
CA ALA A 142 23.92 -19.64 -12.96
C ALA A 142 24.43 -20.76 -13.88
#